data_AF-A0A1B8AAF4-F1
#
_entry.id   AF-A0A1B8AAF4-F1
#
_cell.length_a   1.000
_cell.length_b   1.000
_cell.length_c   1.000
_cell.angle_alpha   90.00
_cell.angle_beta   90.00
_cell.angle_gamma   90.00
#
_symmetry.space_group_name_H-M   'P 1'
#
loop_
_entity.id
_entity.type
_entity.pdbx_description
1 polymer ?
#
loop_
_entity_poly.entity_id
_entity_poly.type
_entity_poly.pdbx_seq_one_letter_code
_entity_poly.pdbx_strand_id
1 'polypeptide(L)'
;MSSTSYTVSDVVDAMLDVSDNGLSQYQAAQMHGIPPATLSDRLRGLPSKSDITQPAQLLSKSQETRLVTWILRQEALGYASSHSQVRATVAALLRQQGQGRTIGVHWISRFMKRHPAIKTKIGRRQEASRFNSFTPKAVNWYFDIREQEYGWIKPENTANVDEGGIMAGFGK
;
A
#
# COMPACT_ATOMS: atom_id res chain seq x y z
N MET A 1 -7.87 14.52 28.98
CA MET A 1 -7.08 15.53 28.21
C MET A 1 -7.72 15.62 26.84
N SER A 2 -8.27 16.80 26.48
CA SER A 2 -8.89 17.04 25.18
C SER A 2 -7.82 16.85 24.09
N SER A 3 -8.03 15.89 23.19
CA SER A 3 -7.20 15.71 22.00
C SER A 3 -7.60 16.79 20.99
N THR A 4 -7.01 17.98 21.08
CA THR A 4 -7.12 18.99 20.01
C THR A 4 -6.48 18.41 18.75
N SER A 5 -7.31 18.10 17.75
CA SER A 5 -6.86 17.60 16.45
C SER A 5 -6.47 18.79 15.57
N TYR A 6 -5.18 19.12 15.52
CA TYR A 6 -4.61 20.03 14.54
C TYR A 6 -3.74 19.24 13.55
N THR A 7 -3.64 19.72 12.32
CA THR A 7 -2.89 19.09 11.24
C THR A 7 -1.49 19.67 11.11
N VAL A 8 -0.64 19.03 10.27
CA VAL A 8 0.66 19.59 9.92
C VAL A 8 0.51 20.88 9.11
N SER A 9 -0.57 21.01 8.32
CA SER A 9 -0.84 22.23 7.56
C SER A 9 -1.07 23.40 8.50
N ASP A 10 -1.95 23.23 9.49
CA ASP A 10 -2.29 24.26 10.47
C ASP A 10 -1.02 24.82 11.13
N VAL A 11 -0.05 23.94 11.45
CA VAL A 11 1.23 24.32 12.04
C VAL A 11 2.10 25.13 11.08
N VAL A 12 2.12 24.76 9.79
CA VAL A 12 2.87 25.50 8.76
C VAL A 12 2.23 26.87 8.53
N ASP A 13 0.91 26.92 8.43
CA ASP A 13 0.15 28.16 8.23
C ASP A 13 0.34 29.12 9.41
N ALA A 14 0.32 28.59 10.65
CA ALA A 14 0.62 29.37 11.85
C ALA A 14 2.07 29.89 11.91
N MET A 15 3.05 29.16 11.34
CA MET A 15 4.44 29.64 11.25
C MET A 15 4.58 30.76 10.23
N LEU A 16 3.90 30.64 9.07
CA LEU A 16 3.84 31.68 8.04
C LEU A 16 3.19 32.96 8.58
N ASP A 17 2.14 32.82 9.39
CA ASP A 17 1.47 33.96 10.02
C ASP A 17 2.39 34.76 10.96
N VAL A 18 3.30 34.07 11.64
CA VAL A 18 4.29 34.70 12.53
C VAL A 18 5.42 35.35 11.74
N SER A 19 5.87 34.74 10.63
CA SER A 19 7.01 35.26 9.85
C SER A 19 6.61 36.34 8.85
N ASP A 20 5.52 36.12 8.10
CA ASP A 20 5.17 36.89 6.91
C ASP A 20 4.02 37.87 7.19
N ASN A 21 3.07 37.47 8.03
CA ASN A 21 1.91 38.30 8.40
C ASN A 21 2.10 39.08 9.71
N GLY A 22 3.23 38.90 10.40
CA GLY A 22 3.61 39.65 11.60
C GLY A 22 2.73 39.39 12.82
N LEU A 23 1.98 38.29 12.84
CA LEU A 23 1.14 37.92 13.98
C LEU A 23 1.99 37.50 15.18
N SER A 24 1.50 37.78 16.38
CA SER A 24 2.12 37.22 17.59
C SER A 24 1.94 35.70 17.63
N GLN A 25 2.92 34.98 18.20
CA GLN A 25 2.84 33.51 18.33
C GLN A 25 1.55 33.05 19.01
N TYR A 26 1.07 33.81 20.00
CA TYR A 26 -0.18 33.50 20.69
C TYR A 26 -1.40 33.65 19.78
N GLN A 27 -1.48 34.73 19.02
CA GLN A 27 -2.58 34.96 18.08
C GLN A 27 -2.58 33.93 16.94
N ALA A 28 -1.42 33.64 16.35
CA ALA A 28 -1.31 32.62 15.30
C ALA A 28 -1.70 31.23 15.84
N ALA A 29 -1.22 30.85 17.03
CA ALA A 29 -1.58 29.57 17.65
C ALA A 29 -3.10 29.48 17.94
N GLN A 30 -3.71 30.55 18.43
CA GLN A 30 -5.15 30.60 18.70
C GLN A 30 -5.98 30.52 17.41
N MET A 31 -5.57 31.25 16.37
CA MET A 31 -6.24 31.30 15.07
C MET A 31 -6.32 29.93 14.42
N HIS A 32 -5.24 29.16 14.50
CA HIS A 32 -5.12 27.81 13.93
C HIS A 32 -5.50 26.69 14.90
N GLY A 33 -5.93 27.01 16.13
CA GLY A 33 -6.35 26.01 17.12
C GLY A 33 -5.20 25.12 17.64
N ILE A 34 -3.97 25.61 17.60
CA ILE A 34 -2.75 24.88 17.97
C ILE A 34 -2.34 25.26 19.39
N PRO A 35 -1.85 24.33 20.22
CA PRO A 35 -1.23 24.69 21.49
C PRO A 35 -0.05 25.66 21.29
N PRO A 36 0.01 26.80 22.01
CA PRO A 36 1.10 27.77 21.87
C PRO A 36 2.50 27.18 22.06
N ALA A 37 2.63 26.18 22.94
CA ALA A 37 3.87 25.44 23.14
C ALA A 37 4.34 24.71 21.88
N THR A 38 3.41 24.13 21.10
CA THR A 38 3.74 23.44 19.85
C THR A 38 4.26 24.43 18.81
N LEU A 39 3.63 25.59 18.63
CA LEU A 39 4.11 26.61 17.70
C LEU A 39 5.47 27.17 18.14
N SER A 40 5.64 27.42 19.44
CA SER A 40 6.92 27.88 19.99
C SER A 40 8.05 26.87 19.77
N ASP A 41 7.80 25.58 19.97
CA ASP A 41 8.78 24.52 19.74
C ASP A 41 9.19 24.47 18.25
N ARG A 42 8.21 24.59 17.35
CA ARG A 42 8.45 24.60 15.90
C ARG A 42 9.26 25.80 15.44
N LEU A 43 8.97 26.99 15.95
CA LEU A 43 9.74 28.20 15.65
C LEU A 43 11.18 28.14 16.18
N ARG A 44 11.43 27.38 17.25
CA ARG A 44 12.78 27.06 17.76
C ARG A 44 13.48 25.96 16.97
N GLY A 45 12.86 25.43 15.92
CA GLY A 45 13.41 24.36 15.09
C GLY A 45 13.27 22.96 15.70
N LEU A 46 12.47 22.77 16.76
CA LEU A 46 12.23 21.42 17.27
C LEU A 46 11.32 20.63 16.30
N PRO A 47 11.76 19.43 15.88
CA PRO A 47 10.92 18.54 15.08
C PRO A 47 9.76 18.00 15.93
N SER A 48 8.62 17.72 15.29
CA SER A 48 7.51 17.07 16.01
C SER A 48 7.88 15.64 16.37
N LYS A 49 7.13 15.07 17.31
CA LYS A 49 7.25 13.64 17.64
C LYS A 49 7.16 12.73 16.41
N SER A 50 6.32 13.06 15.42
CA SER A 50 6.20 12.27 14.18
C SER A 50 7.42 12.42 13.28
N ASP A 51 8.03 13.60 13.24
CA ASP A 51 9.29 13.86 12.51
C ASP A 51 10.47 13.15 13.19
N ILE A 52 10.51 13.13 14.53
CA ILE A 52 11.52 12.41 15.34
C ILE A 52 11.37 10.89 15.22
N THR A 53 10.17 10.36 14.97
CA THR A 53 9.95 8.91 14.87
C THR A 53 10.42 8.33 13.52
N GLN A 54 10.61 9.17 12.49
CA GLN A 54 10.99 8.75 11.14
C GLN A 54 12.35 8.04 11.03
N PRO A 55 13.45 8.49 11.67
CA PRO A 55 14.76 7.83 11.60
C PRO A 55 14.75 6.40 12.17
N ALA A 56 13.77 6.07 13.02
CA ALA A 56 13.60 4.75 13.62
C ALA A 56 12.73 3.80 12.76
N GLN A 57 12.09 4.28 11.68
CA GLN A 57 11.34 3.43 10.78
C GLN A 57 12.27 2.69 9.81
N LEU A 58 11.90 1.44 9.51
CA LEU A 58 12.68 0.58 8.60
C LEU A 58 12.64 1.11 7.15
N LEU A 59 11.55 1.74 6.76
CA LEU A 59 11.30 2.35 5.45
C LEU A 59 10.91 3.81 5.66
N SER A 60 11.30 4.68 4.73
CA SER A 60 10.80 6.06 4.68
C SER A 60 9.30 6.10 4.33
N LYS A 61 8.62 7.21 4.64
CA LYS A 61 7.21 7.42 4.22
C LYS A 61 6.99 7.20 2.72
N SER A 62 7.92 7.64 1.86
CA SER A 62 7.81 7.45 0.41
C SER A 62 7.98 5.98 0.01
N GLN A 63 8.89 5.25 0.65
CA GLN A 63 9.04 3.81 0.46
C GLN A 63 7.80 3.04 0.93
N GLU A 64 7.26 3.38 2.10
CA GLU A 64 6.01 2.77 2.59
C GLU A 64 4.85 3.04 1.63
N THR A 65 4.70 4.27 1.12
CA THR A 65 3.64 4.63 0.15
C THR A 65 3.76 3.83 -1.14
N ARG A 66 4.99 3.66 -1.66
CA ARG A 66 5.25 2.81 -2.84
C ARG A 66 4.91 1.35 -2.57
N LEU A 67 5.26 0.84 -1.39
CA LEU A 67 4.94 -0.53 -0.99
C LEU A 67 3.41 -0.74 -0.88
N VAL A 68 2.68 0.21 -0.29
CA VAL A 68 1.21 0.18 -0.23
C VAL A 68 0.62 0.15 -1.63
N THR A 69 1.09 1.03 -2.52
CA THR A 69 0.63 1.08 -3.91
C THR A 69 0.88 -0.24 -4.63
N TRP A 70 2.05 -0.85 -4.41
CA TRP A 70 2.37 -2.16 -4.97
C TRP A 70 1.44 -3.25 -4.44
N ILE A 71 1.17 -3.31 -3.13
CA ILE A 71 0.24 -4.28 -2.52
C ILE A 71 -1.16 -4.14 -3.11
N LEU A 72 -1.68 -2.91 -3.24
CA LEU A 72 -3.02 -2.67 -3.80
C LEU A 72 -3.08 -3.04 -5.29
N ARG A 73 -2.01 -2.82 -6.05
CA ARG A 73 -1.93 -3.28 -7.45
C ARG A 73 -1.91 -4.80 -7.56
N GLN A 74 -1.20 -5.49 -6.67
CA GLN A 74 -1.24 -6.95 -6.60
C GLN A 74 -2.66 -7.43 -6.33
N GLU A 75 -3.36 -6.81 -5.38
CA GLU A 75 -4.77 -7.14 -5.10
C GLU A 75 -5.68 -6.92 -6.31
N ALA A 76 -5.54 -5.79 -7.01
CA ALA A 76 -6.31 -5.50 -8.22
C ALA A 76 -6.10 -6.53 -9.36
N LEU A 77 -4.93 -7.18 -9.37
CA LEU A 77 -4.58 -8.26 -10.28
C LEU A 77 -4.98 -9.65 -9.77
N GLY A 78 -5.71 -9.74 -8.65
CA GLY A 78 -6.14 -11.00 -8.03
C GLY A 78 -5.09 -11.65 -7.12
N TYR A 79 -3.95 -11.00 -6.88
CA TYR A 79 -2.89 -11.49 -6.00
C TYR A 79 -3.06 -10.97 -4.58
N ALA A 80 -3.43 -11.84 -3.65
CA ALA A 80 -3.36 -11.54 -2.23
C ALA A 80 -1.92 -11.77 -1.73
N SER A 81 -1.09 -10.73 -1.70
CA SER A 81 0.28 -10.83 -1.17
C SER A 81 0.25 -11.22 0.32
N SER A 82 0.92 -12.33 0.66
CA SER A 82 1.01 -12.78 2.05
C SER A 82 1.96 -11.90 2.87
N HIS A 83 1.83 -11.93 4.20
CA HIS A 83 2.75 -11.21 5.09
C HIS A 83 4.22 -11.63 4.88
N SER A 84 4.49 -12.91 4.57
CA SER A 84 5.84 -13.39 4.30
C SER A 84 6.38 -12.85 2.98
N GLN A 85 5.56 -12.79 1.94
CA GLN A 85 5.94 -12.18 0.65
C GLN A 85 6.25 -10.70 0.82
N VAL A 86 5.39 -9.92 1.50
CA VAL A 86 5.66 -8.50 1.76
C VAL A 86 6.97 -8.32 2.53
N ARG A 87 7.23 -9.15 3.55
CA ARG A 87 8.50 -9.12 4.29
C ARG A 87 9.70 -9.45 3.39
N ALA A 88 9.59 -10.43 2.51
CA ALA A 88 10.65 -10.80 1.58
C ALA A 88 10.96 -9.67 0.58
N THR A 89 9.93 -9.03 0.02
CA THR A 89 10.08 -7.86 -0.87
C THR A 89 10.79 -6.71 -0.17
N VAL A 90 10.41 -6.41 1.07
CA VAL A 90 11.06 -5.37 1.87
C VAL A 90 12.52 -5.74 2.18
N ALA A 91 12.80 -7.00 2.51
CA ALA A 91 14.16 -7.45 2.76
C ALA A 91 15.05 -7.33 1.51
N ALA A 92 14.51 -7.66 0.34
CA ALA A 92 15.20 -7.49 -0.93
C ALA A 92 15.48 -6.01 -1.24
N LEU A 93 14.50 -5.13 -1.02
CA LEU A 93 14.65 -3.68 -1.19
C LEU A 93 15.76 -3.12 -0.29
N LEU A 94 15.78 -3.50 0.98
CA LEU A 94 16.80 -3.05 1.94
C LEU A 94 18.21 -3.54 1.55
N ARG A 95 18.33 -4.79 1.09
CA ARG A 95 19.60 -5.32 0.58
C ARG A 95 20.11 -4.53 -0.62
N GLN A 96 19.23 -4.19 -1.57
CA GLN A 96 19.61 -3.35 -2.73
C GLN A 96 20.09 -1.96 -2.33
N GLN A 97 19.62 -1.43 -1.20
CA GLN A 97 20.05 -0.14 -0.66
C GLN A 97 21.31 -0.23 0.23
N GLY A 98 21.96 -1.40 0.29
CA GLY A 98 23.09 -1.62 1.19
C GLY A 98 22.71 -1.61 2.68
N GLN A 99 21.42 -1.66 2.99
CA GLN A 99 20.93 -1.66 4.36
C GLN A 99 20.75 -3.10 4.85
N GLY A 100 21.74 -3.61 5.60
CA GLY A 100 21.69 -4.93 6.25
C GLY A 100 20.77 -5.01 7.47
N ARG A 101 19.69 -4.21 7.53
CA ARG A 101 18.78 -4.16 8.69
C ARG A 101 17.89 -5.41 8.72
N THR A 102 17.80 -6.04 9.89
CA THR A 102 16.87 -7.16 10.11
C THR A 102 15.45 -6.63 10.28
N ILE A 103 14.48 -7.31 9.65
CA ILE A 103 13.07 -6.93 9.75
C ILE A 103 12.50 -7.54 11.03
N GLY A 104 12.19 -6.72 12.03
CA GLY A 104 11.58 -7.16 13.28
C GLY A 104 10.27 -7.93 13.07
N VAL A 105 9.98 -8.91 13.94
CA VAL A 105 8.81 -9.80 13.81
C VAL A 105 7.48 -9.04 13.77
N HIS A 106 7.35 -7.97 14.55
CA HIS A 106 6.13 -7.14 14.61
C HIS A 106 6.04 -6.05 13.53
N TRP A 107 7.04 -5.95 12.64
CA TRP A 107 7.09 -4.86 11.66
C TRP A 107 5.85 -4.84 10.75
N ILE A 108 5.43 -6.00 10.25
CA ILE A 108 4.28 -6.10 9.32
C ILE A 108 2.97 -5.69 10.00
N SER A 109 2.76 -6.09 11.26
CA SER A 109 1.58 -5.71 12.04
C SER A 109 1.55 -4.19 12.27
N ARG A 110 2.70 -3.59 12.62
CA ARG A 110 2.82 -2.14 12.79
C ARG A 110 2.64 -1.40 11.46
N PHE A 111 3.16 -1.93 10.35
CA PHE A 111 2.99 -1.38 9.01
C PHE A 111 1.52 -1.34 8.60
N MET A 112 0.79 -2.45 8.77
CA MET A 112 -0.65 -2.48 8.48
C MET A 112 -1.45 -1.53 9.40
N LYS A 113 -1.06 -1.39 10.68
CA LYS A 113 -1.68 -0.42 11.60
C LYS A 113 -1.50 1.03 11.13
N ARG A 114 -0.39 1.35 10.45
CA ARG A 114 -0.15 2.69 9.87
C ARG A 114 -0.91 2.93 8.56
N HIS A 115 -1.23 1.86 7.83
CA HIS A 115 -1.83 1.94 6.49
C HIS A 115 -3.18 1.19 6.45
N PRO A 116 -4.25 1.77 7.01
CA PRO A 116 -5.56 1.11 7.13
C PRO A 116 -6.23 0.82 5.77
N ALA A 117 -5.72 1.40 4.68
CA ALA A 117 -6.11 1.05 3.31
C ALA A 117 -5.79 -0.42 2.96
N ILE A 118 -4.76 -1.01 3.60
CA ILE A 118 -4.43 -2.42 3.45
C ILE A 118 -5.18 -3.20 4.53
N LYS A 119 -6.20 -3.96 4.13
CA LYS A 119 -6.92 -4.86 5.03
C LYS A 119 -6.47 -6.30 4.80
N THR A 120 -6.20 -7.02 5.88
CA THR A 120 -5.96 -8.46 5.79
C THR A 120 -7.25 -9.15 5.35
N LYS A 121 -7.21 -9.83 4.20
CA LYS A 121 -8.27 -10.74 3.77
C LYS A 121 -7.84 -12.17 4.10
N ILE A 122 -8.79 -12.99 4.53
CA ILE A 122 -8.57 -14.45 4.61
C ILE A 122 -8.52 -14.94 3.15
N GLY A 123 -7.32 -15.26 2.67
CA GLY A 123 -7.17 -15.87 1.35
C GLY A 123 -7.75 -17.27 1.36
N ARG A 124 -8.61 -17.60 0.38
CA ARG A 124 -8.88 -19.00 0.06
C ARG A 124 -7.66 -19.54 -0.66
N ARG A 125 -7.06 -20.62 -0.14
CA ARG A 125 -5.94 -21.30 -0.78
C ARG A 125 -6.45 -21.88 -2.11
N GLN A 126 -6.10 -21.23 -3.21
CA GLN A 126 -6.17 -21.89 -4.52
C GLN A 126 -4.95 -22.79 -4.64
N GLU A 127 -5.11 -23.95 -5.28
CA GLU A 127 -3.98 -24.85 -5.46
C GLU A 127 -2.87 -24.19 -6.28
N ALA A 128 -1.63 -24.26 -5.79
CA ALA A 128 -0.47 -23.69 -6.48
C ALA A 128 -0.26 -24.29 -7.88
N SER A 129 -0.73 -25.52 -8.10
CA SER A 129 -0.78 -26.21 -9.39
C SER A 129 -1.53 -25.37 -10.44
N ARG A 130 -2.73 -24.88 -10.11
CA ARG A 130 -3.55 -24.06 -11.01
C ARG A 130 -2.83 -22.78 -11.43
N PHE A 131 -2.02 -22.20 -10.55
CA PHE A 131 -1.30 -20.97 -10.86
C PHE A 131 0.00 -21.22 -11.65
N ASN A 132 0.78 -22.23 -11.27
CA ASN A 132 2.03 -22.56 -11.95
C ASN A 132 1.84 -23.01 -13.40
N SER A 133 0.67 -23.56 -13.73
CA SER A 133 0.31 -23.94 -15.10
C SER A 133 0.00 -22.75 -16.03
N PHE A 134 -0.32 -21.57 -15.48
CA PHE A 134 -0.64 -20.34 -16.24
C PHE A 134 0.64 -19.57 -16.64
N THR A 135 1.52 -20.22 -17.41
CA THR A 135 2.67 -19.51 -18.02
C THR A 135 2.25 -18.83 -19.33
N PRO A 136 2.85 -17.68 -19.71
CA PRO A 136 2.56 -17.05 -21.00
C PRO A 136 2.72 -18.00 -22.19
N LYS A 137 3.70 -18.92 -22.11
CA LYS A 137 3.91 -19.96 -23.11
C LYS A 137 2.75 -20.95 -23.19
N ALA A 138 2.25 -21.43 -22.06
CA ALA A 138 1.12 -22.37 -22.01
C ALA A 138 -0.19 -21.70 -22.47
N VAL A 139 -0.39 -20.44 -22.10
CA VAL A 139 -1.55 -19.64 -22.51
C VAL A 139 -1.53 -19.41 -24.02
N ASN A 140 -0.41 -18.92 -24.56
CA ASN A 140 -0.28 -18.69 -26.00
C ASN A 140 -0.44 -19.99 -26.79
N TRP A 141 0.22 -21.07 -26.35
CA TRP A 141 0.09 -22.39 -26.99
C TRP A 141 -1.37 -22.88 -27.04
N TYR A 142 -2.13 -22.69 -25.98
CA TYR A 142 -3.55 -23.05 -25.96
C TYR A 142 -4.37 -22.23 -26.96
N PHE A 143 -4.18 -20.90 -26.99
CA PHE A 143 -4.90 -20.03 -27.91
C PHE A 143 -4.49 -20.24 -29.37
N ASP A 144 -3.21 -20.51 -29.64
CA ASP A 144 -2.71 -20.84 -30.98
C ASP A 144 -3.40 -22.10 -31.53
N ILE A 145 -3.47 -23.17 -30.73
CA ILE A 145 -4.18 -24.41 -31.11
C ILE A 145 -5.68 -24.16 -31.25
N ARG A 146 -6.28 -23.44 -30.31
CA ARG A 146 -7.71 -23.13 -30.33
C ARG A 146 -8.10 -22.40 -31.60
N GLU A 147 -7.33 -21.39 -31.99
CA GLU A 147 -7.63 -20.59 -33.17
C GLU A 147 -7.36 -21.36 -34.47
N GLN A 148 -6.27 -22.13 -34.52
CA GLN A 148 -5.91 -22.92 -35.69
C GLN A 148 -6.90 -24.07 -35.96
N GLU A 149 -7.23 -24.85 -34.94
CA GLU A 149 -7.99 -26.11 -35.11
C GLU A 149 -9.51 -25.92 -34.90
N TYR A 150 -9.89 -24.95 -34.07
CA TYR A 150 -11.27 -24.76 -33.61
C TYR A 150 -11.81 -23.34 -33.82
N GLY A 151 -11.08 -22.46 -34.51
CA GLY A 151 -11.50 -21.06 -34.75
C GLY A 151 -12.80 -20.93 -35.55
N TRP A 152 -13.22 -21.99 -36.24
CA TRP A 152 -14.50 -22.07 -36.94
C TRP A 152 -15.70 -22.28 -35.99
N ILE A 153 -15.47 -22.70 -34.74
CA ILE A 153 -16.51 -22.83 -33.73
C ILE A 153 -16.83 -21.45 -33.17
N LYS A 154 -18.04 -20.99 -33.43
CA LYS A 154 -18.48 -19.67 -32.96
C LYS A 154 -18.55 -19.64 -31.42
N PRO A 155 -18.26 -18.50 -30.77
CA PRO A 155 -18.33 -18.37 -29.33
C PRO A 155 -19.69 -18.81 -28.74
N GLU A 156 -20.79 -18.56 -29.46
CA GLU A 156 -22.15 -18.94 -29.03
C GLU A 156 -22.36 -20.46 -28.96
N ASN A 157 -21.50 -21.23 -29.64
CA ASN A 157 -21.53 -22.69 -29.67
C ASN A 157 -20.47 -23.32 -28.75
N THR A 158 -19.81 -22.52 -27.91
CA THR A 158 -18.81 -23.00 -26.95
C THR A 158 -19.44 -23.13 -25.57
N ALA A 159 -19.39 -24.34 -25.00
CA ALA A 159 -19.83 -24.61 -23.63
C ALA A 159 -18.64 -25.10 -22.78
N ASN A 160 -18.58 -24.64 -21.53
CA ASN A 160 -17.65 -25.21 -20.56
C ASN A 160 -18.28 -26.42 -19.89
N VAL A 161 -17.51 -27.49 -19.73
CA VAL A 161 -17.91 -28.71 -19.03
C VAL A 161 -16.84 -29.02 -18.00
N ASP A 162 -17.17 -28.87 -16.72
CA ASP A 162 -16.31 -29.27 -15.62
C ASP A 162 -17.06 -30.11 -14.59
N GLU A 163 -16.35 -30.50 -13.52
CA GLU A 163 -16.82 -31.40 -12.46
C GLU A 163 -18.08 -30.86 -11.73
N GLY A 164 -18.44 -29.59 -11.91
CA GLY A 164 -19.65 -28.96 -11.38
C GLY A 164 -20.85 -28.88 -12.35
N GLY A 165 -20.69 -29.29 -13.61
CA GLY A 165 -21.76 -29.31 -14.62
C GLY A 165 -21.41 -28.62 -15.95
N ILE A 166 -22.38 -28.57 -16.87
CA ILE A 166 -22.27 -27.86 -18.14
C ILE A 166 -22.80 -26.43 -17.95
N MET A 167 -21.93 -25.42 -18.12
CA MET A 167 -22.35 -24.01 -18.17
C MET A 167 -21.95 -23.39 -19.52
N ALA A 168 -22.95 -22.86 -20.22
CA ALA A 168 -22.77 -22.06 -21.42
C ALA A 168 -22.78 -20.56 -21.08
N GLY A 169 -21.78 -19.82 -21.58
CA GLY A 169 -21.83 -18.36 -21.70
C GLY A 169 -21.75 -17.54 -20.40
N PHE A 170 -20.53 -17.21 -19.96
CA PHE A 170 -20.24 -15.93 -19.30
C PHE A 170 -18.92 -15.36 -19.81
N GLY A 171 -18.92 -14.98 -21.08
CA GLY A 171 -17.95 -14.07 -21.67
C GLY A 171 -18.68 -12.84 -22.19
N LYS A 172 -18.76 -11.79 -21.37
CA LYS A 172 -18.87 -10.40 -21.82
C LYS A 172 -17.74 -9.62 -21.18
#